data_AF-A0A2V7JNG3-F1
#
_entry.id   AF-A0A2V7JNG3-F1
#
_cell.length_a   1.000
_cell.length_b   1.000
_cell.length_c   1.000
_cell.angle_alpha   90.00
_cell.angle_beta   90.00
_cell.angle_gamma   90.00
#
_symmetry.space_group_name_H-M   'P 1'
#
loop_
_entity.id
_entity.type
_entity.pdbx_description
1 polymer ?
#
loop_
_entity_poly.entity_id
_entity_poly.type
_entity_poly.pdbx_seq_one_letter_code
_entity_poly.pdbx_strand_id
1 'polypeptide(L)'
;MPEEIEIDTDSLRDKIDEQREKRGGSLLRWISLTTAILAALAAIASLKAGSTVNEALVLKTDATRLQAQASDQWAYYQAKGIKGAVAQAEVNTWQAAGKSAPGALSDESKRYAAQQDSISRKATELERQRDEKSGEAERLLSQ
;
A
#
# COMPACT_ATOMS: atom_id res chain seq x y z
N MET A 1 34.75 18.95 -81.32
CA MET A 1 33.76 19.10 -80.24
C MET A 1 34.26 18.24 -79.08
N PRO A 2 34.46 18.78 -77.87
CA PRO A 2 34.93 17.98 -76.74
C PRO A 2 33.79 17.06 -76.26
N GLU A 3 34.10 15.79 -76.04
CA GLU A 3 33.14 14.84 -75.47
C GLU A 3 33.02 15.11 -73.97
N GLU A 4 31.83 15.53 -73.53
CA GLU A 4 31.52 15.69 -72.11
C GLU A 4 31.57 14.31 -71.46
N ILE A 5 32.41 14.16 -70.43
CA ILE A 5 32.44 12.97 -69.60
C ILE A 5 31.14 13.00 -68.78
N GLU A 6 30.10 12.36 -69.28
CA GLU A 6 28.90 12.07 -68.51
C GLU A 6 29.29 11.12 -67.37
N ILE A 7 29.55 11.69 -66.20
CA ILE A 7 29.74 10.92 -64.98
C ILE A 7 28.38 10.28 -64.68
N ASP A 8 28.28 8.96 -64.82
CA ASP A 8 27.08 8.16 -64.52
C ASP A 8 26.76 8.22 -63.02
N THR A 9 26.08 9.30 -62.65
CA THR A 9 25.66 9.59 -61.28
C THR A 9 24.55 8.67 -60.80
N ASP A 10 23.80 8.05 -61.71
CA ASP A 10 22.69 7.17 -61.36
C ASP A 10 23.19 5.80 -60.90
N SER A 11 24.15 5.18 -61.60
CA SER A 11 24.78 3.94 -61.11
C SER A 11 25.50 4.11 -59.77
N LEU A 12 26.06 5.30 -59.53
CA LEU A 12 26.69 5.63 -58.25
C LEU A 12 25.65 5.81 -57.13
N ARG A 13 24.51 6.45 -57.42
CA ARG A 13 23.40 6.59 -56.46
C ARG A 13 22.79 5.23 -56.10
N ASP A 14 22.52 4.39 -57.10
CA ASP A 14 21.96 3.05 -56.88
C ASP A 14 22.87 2.18 -56.00
N LYS A 15 24.19 2.20 -56.26
CA LYS A 15 25.16 1.47 -55.43
C LYS A 15 25.24 2.04 -54.00
N ILE A 16 25.12 3.35 -53.84
CA ILE A 16 25.11 3.97 -52.50
C ILE A 16 23.86 3.55 -51.73
N ASP A 17 22.69 3.53 -52.37
CA ASP A 17 21.43 3.19 -51.75
C ASP A 17 21.35 1.70 -51.39
N GLU A 18 21.81 0.81 -52.27
CA GLU A 18 21.86 -0.64 -51.99
C GLU A 18 22.79 -0.97 -50.81
N GLN A 19 23.95 -0.29 -50.73
CA GLN A 19 24.88 -0.44 -49.60
C GLN A 19 24.33 0.18 -48.31
N ARG A 20 23.57 1.27 -48.42
CA ARG A 20 22.87 1.90 -47.29
C ARG A 20 21.74 1.02 -46.76
N GLU A 21 20.95 0.38 -47.61
CA GLU A 21 19.93 -0.58 -47.18
C GLU A 21 20.54 -1.79 -46.48
N LYS A 22 21.61 -2.37 -47.05
CA LYS A 22 22.30 -3.53 -46.45
C LYS A 22 22.94 -3.18 -45.11
N ARG A 23 23.63 -2.03 -45.00
CA ARG A 23 24.21 -1.55 -43.73
C ARG A 23 23.13 -1.14 -42.73
N GLY A 24 22.08 -0.46 -43.19
CA GLY A 24 20.93 -0.03 -42.40
C GLY A 24 20.19 -1.21 -41.79
N GLY A 25 19.90 -2.25 -42.58
CA GLY A 25 19.24 -3.48 -42.12
C GLY A 25 20.08 -4.25 -41.09
N SER A 26 21.39 -4.38 -41.32
CA SER A 26 22.29 -5.02 -40.34
C SER A 26 22.38 -4.23 -39.04
N LEU A 27 22.51 -2.90 -39.13
CA LEU A 27 22.57 -2.01 -37.97
C LEU A 27 21.25 -2.00 -37.19
N LEU A 28 20.10 -1.92 -37.85
CA LEU A 28 18.77 -2.02 -37.21
C LEU A 28 18.59 -3.37 -36.51
N ARG A 29 19.06 -4.46 -37.12
CA ARG A 29 19.01 -5.80 -36.52
C ARG A 29 19.87 -5.90 -35.26
N TRP A 30 21.06 -5.29 -35.26
CA TRP A 30 21.89 -5.22 -34.06
C TRP A 30 21.27 -4.35 -32.98
N ILE A 31 20.72 -3.18 -33.32
CA ILE A 31 20.03 -2.30 -32.37
C ILE A 31 18.81 -2.98 -31.75
N SER A 32 17.99 -3.67 -32.57
CA SER A 32 16.82 -4.38 -32.06
C SER A 32 17.21 -5.55 -31.15
N LEU A 33 18.26 -6.29 -31.49
CA LEU A 33 18.77 -7.38 -30.65
C LEU A 33 19.32 -6.86 -29.31
N THR A 34 20.13 -5.80 -29.32
CA THR A 34 20.67 -5.21 -28.08
C THR A 34 19.57 -4.61 -27.22
N THR A 35 18.58 -3.95 -27.83
CA THR A 35 17.40 -3.43 -27.13
C THR A 35 16.60 -4.55 -26.47
N ALA A 36 16.37 -5.66 -27.17
CA ALA A 36 15.67 -6.81 -26.62
C ALA A 36 16.41 -7.44 -25.42
N ILE A 37 17.74 -7.56 -25.51
CA ILE A 37 18.57 -8.07 -24.41
C ILE A 37 18.53 -7.12 -23.21
N LEU A 38 18.70 -5.81 -23.42
CA LEU A 38 18.62 -4.82 -22.35
C LEU A 38 17.23 -4.81 -21.70
N ALA A 39 16.15 -4.93 -22.48
CA ALA A 39 14.79 -5.02 -21.97
C ALA A 39 14.58 -6.27 -21.11
N ALA A 40 15.10 -7.43 -21.53
CA ALA A 40 15.03 -8.66 -20.75
C ALA A 40 15.79 -8.53 -19.41
N LEU A 41 17.00 -7.95 -19.44
CA LEU A 41 17.77 -7.69 -18.22
C LEU A 41 17.08 -6.69 -17.28
N ALA A 42 16.53 -5.61 -17.84
CA ALA A 42 15.76 -4.62 -17.08
C ALA A 42 14.51 -5.23 -16.45
N ALA A 43 13.81 -6.13 -17.15
CA ALA A 43 12.65 -6.85 -16.62
C ALA A 43 13.04 -7.78 -15.45
N ILE A 44 14.13 -8.53 -15.58
CA ILE A 44 14.63 -9.42 -14.52
C ILE A 44 15.07 -8.60 -13.29
N ALA A 45 15.81 -7.51 -13.51
CA ALA A 45 16.24 -6.61 -12.44
C ALA A 45 15.03 -5.99 -11.72
N SER A 46 14.02 -5.55 -12.46
CA SER A 46 12.78 -5.00 -11.91
C SER A 46 12.00 -6.02 -11.08
N LEU A 47 11.91 -7.27 -11.54
CA LEU A 47 11.24 -8.34 -10.80
C LEU A 47 11.95 -8.67 -9.49
N LYS A 48 13.29 -8.75 -9.51
CA LYS A 48 14.08 -8.99 -8.30
C LYS A 48 13.96 -7.84 -7.29
N ALA A 49 14.09 -6.60 -7.76
CA ALA A 49 13.92 -5.41 -6.91
C ALA A 49 12.50 -5.31 -6.33
N GLY A 50 11.49 -5.75 -7.09
CA GLY A 50 10.09 -5.72 -6.65
C GLY A 50 9.71 -6.74 -5.58
N SER A 51 10.47 -7.82 -5.40
CA SER A 51 10.09 -8.91 -4.48
C SER A 51 10.06 -8.50 -3.00
N THR A 52 11.12 -7.85 -2.51
CA THR A 52 11.20 -7.31 -1.14
C THR A 52 10.16 -6.21 -0.91
N VAL A 53 9.95 -5.34 -1.90
CA VAL A 53 8.94 -4.27 -1.84
C VAL A 53 7.54 -4.86 -1.76
N ASN A 54 7.26 -5.92 -2.52
CA ASN A 54 5.96 -6.58 -2.51
C ASN A 54 5.64 -7.21 -1.15
N GLU A 55 6.62 -7.87 -0.51
CA GLU A 55 6.44 -8.44 0.83
C GLU A 55 6.19 -7.35 1.89
N ALA A 56 6.97 -6.27 1.85
CA ALA A 56 6.75 -5.12 2.73
C ALA A 56 5.37 -4.46 2.52
N LEU A 57 4.88 -4.40 1.27
CA LEU A 57 3.55 -3.88 0.95
C LEU A 57 2.42 -4.75 1.52
N VAL A 58 2.57 -6.08 1.48
CA VAL A 58 1.62 -7.01 2.10
C VAL A 58 1.56 -6.76 3.61
N LEU A 59 2.72 -6.68 4.27
CA LEU A 59 2.80 -6.42 5.71
C LEU A 59 2.20 -5.06 6.10
N LYS A 60 2.43 -4.00 5.31
CA LYS A 60 1.78 -2.69 5.52
C LYS A 60 0.27 -2.75 5.35
N THR A 61 -0.22 -3.55 4.41
CA THR A 61 -1.66 -3.75 4.19
C THR A 61 -2.29 -4.45 5.40
N ASP A 62 -1.61 -5.48 5.93
CA ASP A 62 -2.04 -6.15 7.15
C ASP A 62 -2.01 -5.23 8.38
N ALA A 63 -0.98 -4.40 8.52
CA ALA A 63 -0.92 -3.39 9.57
C ALA A 63 -2.09 -2.39 9.43
N THR A 64 -2.42 -1.96 8.22
CA THR A 64 -3.56 -1.06 7.96
C THR A 64 -4.89 -1.71 8.31
N ARG A 65 -5.06 -3.01 8.01
CA ARG A 65 -6.24 -3.78 8.42
C ARG A 65 -6.36 -3.86 9.93
N LEU A 66 -5.26 -4.16 10.64
CA LEU A 66 -5.23 -4.22 12.10
C LEU A 66 -5.51 -2.84 12.73
N GLN A 67 -4.97 -1.76 12.15
CA GLN A 67 -5.27 -0.38 12.53
C GLN A 67 -6.77 -0.10 12.47
N ALA A 68 -7.43 -0.48 11.37
CA ALA A 68 -8.87 -0.30 11.22
C ALA A 68 -9.64 -1.07 12.31
N GLN A 69 -9.30 -2.34 12.54
CA GLN A 69 -9.94 -3.14 13.59
C GLN A 69 -9.73 -2.57 15.00
N ALA A 70 -8.53 -2.07 15.31
CA ALA A 70 -8.24 -1.41 16.58
C ALA A 70 -9.07 -0.12 16.74
N SER A 71 -9.19 0.66 15.66
CA SER A 71 -9.98 1.89 15.63
C SER A 71 -11.48 1.60 15.88
N ASP A 72 -12.00 0.53 15.29
CA ASP A 72 -13.37 0.07 15.55
C ASP A 72 -13.58 -0.34 17.01
N GLN A 73 -12.60 -1.03 17.63
CA GLN A 73 -12.67 -1.36 19.05
C GLN A 73 -12.66 -0.10 19.91
N TRP A 74 -11.82 0.89 19.59
CA TRP A 74 -11.80 2.15 20.32
C TRP A 74 -13.11 2.95 20.17
N ALA A 75 -13.71 2.95 18.97
CA ALA A 75 -15.03 3.53 18.77
C ALA A 75 -16.09 2.81 19.60
N TYR A 76 -16.05 1.48 19.66
CA TYR A 76 -16.96 0.69 20.48
C TYR A 76 -16.77 0.94 21.98
N TYR A 77 -15.51 1.07 22.44
CA TYR A 77 -15.17 1.47 23.81
C TYR A 77 -15.81 2.82 24.17
N GLN A 78 -15.65 3.82 23.31
CA GLN A 78 -16.23 5.15 23.52
C GLN A 78 -17.75 5.10 23.57
N ALA A 79 -18.40 4.34 22.67
CA ALA A 79 -19.84 4.16 22.68
C ALA A 79 -20.35 3.54 23.99
N LYS A 80 -19.59 2.59 24.58
CA LYS A 80 -19.91 2.01 25.89
C LYS A 80 -19.74 3.02 27.02
N GLY A 81 -18.66 3.81 26.99
CA GLY A 81 -18.44 4.89 27.94
C GLY A 81 -19.58 5.91 27.95
N ILE A 82 -20.06 6.31 26.77
CA ILE A 82 -21.21 7.22 26.63
C ILE A 82 -22.46 6.59 27.23
N LYS A 83 -22.76 5.31 26.93
CA LYS A 83 -23.92 4.63 27.53
C LYS A 83 -23.85 4.52 29.04
N GLY A 84 -22.66 4.23 29.58
CA GLY A 84 -22.41 4.22 31.03
C GLY A 84 -22.60 5.60 31.66
N ALA A 85 -22.06 6.65 31.03
CA ALA A 85 -22.22 8.03 31.49
C ALA A 85 -23.68 8.49 31.48
N VAL A 86 -24.46 8.12 30.46
CA VAL A 86 -25.90 8.39 30.39
C VAL A 86 -26.65 7.66 31.51
N ALA A 87 -26.40 6.37 31.72
CA ALA A 87 -27.01 5.62 32.82
C ALA A 87 -26.68 6.24 34.19
N GLN A 88 -25.43 6.68 34.39
CA GLN A 88 -25.03 7.36 35.61
C GLN A 88 -25.70 8.73 35.78
N ALA A 89 -25.85 9.50 34.69
CA ALA A 89 -26.55 10.78 34.71
C ALA A 89 -28.03 10.61 35.08
N GLU A 90 -28.68 9.55 34.58
CA GLU A 90 -30.04 9.21 34.97
C GLU A 90 -30.12 8.89 36.46
N VAL A 91 -29.23 8.05 37.00
CA VAL A 91 -29.16 7.76 38.46
C VAL A 91 -29.03 9.05 39.27
N ASN A 92 -28.14 9.96 38.87
CA ASN A 92 -27.93 11.24 39.54
C ASN A 92 -29.20 12.11 39.50
N THR A 93 -29.96 12.06 38.39
CA THR A 93 -31.22 12.80 38.24
C THR A 93 -32.30 12.28 39.20
N TRP A 94 -32.41 10.96 39.37
CA TRP A 94 -33.32 10.37 40.37
C TRP A 94 -32.95 10.81 41.79
N GLN A 95 -31.67 10.77 42.14
CA GLN A 95 -31.17 11.19 43.45
C GLN A 95 -31.43 12.67 43.71
N ALA A 96 -31.22 13.54 42.72
CA ALA A 96 -31.52 14.97 42.81
C ALA A 96 -33.02 15.24 43.03
N ALA A 97 -33.90 14.38 42.50
CA ALA A 97 -35.33 14.42 42.74
C ALA A 97 -35.75 13.81 44.11
N GLY A 98 -34.80 13.44 44.98
CA GLY A 98 -35.07 12.81 46.27
C GLY A 98 -35.62 11.39 46.17
N LYS A 99 -35.47 10.73 45.00
CA LYS A 99 -35.97 9.38 44.73
C LYS A 99 -34.81 8.40 44.62
N SER A 100 -35.05 7.13 44.96
CA SER A 100 -34.10 6.06 44.65
C SER A 100 -34.15 5.74 43.17
N ALA A 101 -32.99 5.71 42.51
CA ALA A 101 -32.88 5.21 41.15
C ALA A 101 -33.19 3.69 41.12
N PRO A 102 -33.72 3.16 40.01
CA PRO A 102 -33.85 1.71 39.84
C PRO A 102 -32.48 1.03 39.87
N GLY A 103 -32.36 -0.10 40.59
CA GLY A 103 -31.09 -0.85 40.70
C GLY A 103 -30.49 -1.26 39.35
N ALA A 104 -31.36 -1.56 38.37
CA ALA A 104 -30.97 -1.92 37.02
C ALA A 104 -30.08 -0.87 36.32
N LEU A 105 -30.29 0.43 36.58
CA LEU A 105 -29.47 1.50 36.00
C LEU A 105 -28.04 1.48 36.57
N SER A 106 -27.90 1.24 37.88
CA SER A 106 -26.58 1.14 38.52
C SER A 106 -25.82 -0.09 38.03
N ASP A 107 -26.52 -1.22 37.87
CA ASP A 107 -25.94 -2.45 37.34
C ASP A 107 -25.51 -2.29 35.88
N GLU A 108 -26.29 -1.56 35.08
CA GLU A 108 -25.98 -1.28 33.69
C GLU A 108 -24.74 -0.39 33.53
N SER A 109 -24.58 0.65 34.38
CA SER A 109 -23.38 1.48 34.43
C SER A 109 -22.12 0.64 34.72
N LYS A 110 -22.16 -0.22 35.76
CA LYS A 110 -21.06 -1.13 36.10
C LYS A 110 -20.75 -2.12 34.98
N ARG A 111 -21.79 -2.66 34.34
CA ARG A 111 -21.64 -3.58 33.20
C ARG A 111 -20.91 -2.91 32.03
N TYR A 112 -21.25 -1.65 31.71
CA TYR A 112 -20.57 -0.93 30.63
C TYR A 112 -19.10 -0.64 30.95
N ALA A 113 -18.79 -0.28 32.20
CA ALA A 113 -17.41 -0.13 32.65
C ALA A 113 -16.60 -1.44 32.50
N ALA A 114 -17.16 -2.57 32.93
CA ALA A 114 -16.51 -3.88 32.76
C ALA A 114 -16.32 -4.26 31.28
N GLN A 115 -17.29 -3.92 30.42
CA GLN A 115 -17.16 -4.13 28.97
C GLN A 115 -16.04 -3.26 28.39
N GLN A 116 -15.93 -2.01 28.81
CA GLN A 116 -14.86 -1.11 28.39
C GLN A 116 -13.47 -1.68 28.64
N ASP A 117 -13.22 -2.30 29.79
CA ASP A 117 -11.93 -2.95 30.09
C ASP A 117 -11.60 -4.10 29.13
N SER A 118 -12.60 -4.92 28.77
CA SER A 118 -12.40 -6.01 27.81
C SER A 118 -12.14 -5.49 26.39
N ILE A 119 -12.81 -4.41 26.00
CA ILE A 119 -12.68 -3.80 24.68
C ILE A 119 -11.32 -3.10 24.55
N SER A 120 -10.88 -2.37 25.57
CA SER A 120 -9.59 -1.68 25.56
C SER A 120 -8.43 -2.67 25.45
N ARG A 121 -8.46 -3.79 26.20
CA ARG A 121 -7.48 -4.87 26.08
C ARG A 121 -7.41 -5.43 24.66
N LYS A 122 -8.57 -5.65 24.02
CA LYS A 122 -8.63 -6.13 22.64
C LYS A 122 -8.09 -5.09 21.65
N ALA A 123 -8.42 -3.82 21.85
CA ALA A 123 -7.90 -2.73 21.03
C ALA A 123 -6.37 -2.67 21.14
N THR A 124 -5.82 -2.64 22.35
CA THR A 124 -4.37 -2.62 22.58
C THR A 124 -3.64 -3.84 22.01
N GLU A 125 -4.26 -5.03 22.05
CA GLU A 125 -3.67 -6.22 21.42
C GLU A 125 -3.62 -6.11 19.89
N LEU A 126 -4.68 -5.59 19.26
CA LEU A 126 -4.69 -5.33 17.82
C LEU A 126 -3.65 -4.28 17.43
N GLU A 127 -3.48 -3.25 18.28
CA GLU A 127 -2.46 -2.22 18.13
C GLU A 127 -1.03 -2.78 18.21
N ARG A 128 -0.79 -3.68 19.17
CA ARG A 128 0.48 -4.38 19.30
C ARG A 128 0.80 -5.20 18.04
N GLN A 129 -0.16 -5.97 17.53
CA GLN A 129 0.01 -6.74 16.29
C GLN A 129 0.25 -5.85 15.07
N ARG A 130 -0.42 -4.69 15.02
CA ARG A 130 -0.27 -3.67 13.97
C ARG A 130 1.16 -3.10 13.97
N ASP A 131 1.68 -2.79 15.15
CA ASP A 131 3.04 -2.26 15.32
C ASP A 131 4.10 -3.30 14.95
N GLU A 132 3.89 -4.57 15.31
CA GLU A 132 4.76 -5.68 14.89
C GLU A 132 4.84 -5.80 13.37
N LYS A 133 3.68 -5.77 12.69
CA LYS A 133 3.61 -5.88 11.23
C LYS A 133 4.21 -4.67 10.52
N SER A 134 4.01 -3.46 11.06
CA SER A 134 4.64 -2.25 10.52
C SER A 134 6.16 -2.30 10.69
N GLY A 135 6.64 -2.72 11.86
CA GLY A 135 8.08 -2.85 12.13
C GLY A 135 8.76 -3.91 11.26
N GLU A 136 8.08 -5.03 11.00
CA GLU A 136 8.56 -6.07 10.07
C GLU A 136 8.69 -5.50 8.64
N ALA A 137 7.68 -4.75 8.17
CA ALA A 137 7.71 -4.12 6.85
C ALA A 137 8.84 -3.09 6.72
N GLU A 138 9.06 -2.27 7.75
CA GLU A 138 10.14 -1.27 7.76
C GLU A 138 11.52 -1.92 7.69
N ARG A 139 11.72 -3.03 8.41
CA ARG A 139 12.97 -3.79 8.35
C ARG A 139 13.24 -4.35 6.96
N LEU A 140 12.21 -4.86 6.27
CA LEU A 140 12.36 -5.35 4.89
C LEU A 140 12.68 -4.22 3.91
N LEU A 141 12.11 -3.03 4.08
CA LEU A 141 12.40 -1.88 3.22
C LEU A 141 13.78 -1.25 3.48
N SER A 142 14.36 -1.50 4.66
CA SER A 142 15.68 -0.98 5.04
C SER A 142 16.86 -1.88 4.64
N GLN A 143 16.60 -3.07 4.08
CA GLN A 143 17.61 -4.02 3.57
C GLN A 143 17.93 -3.75 2.10
#